data_AF-A0A2V1H004-F1
#
_entry.id   AF-A0A2V1H004-F1
#
_cell.length_a   1.000
_cell.length_b   1.000
_cell.length_c   1.000
_cell.angle_alpha   90.00
_cell.angle_beta   90.00
_cell.angle_gamma   90.00
#
_symmetry.space_group_name_H-M   'P 1'
#
loop_
_entity.id
_entity.type
_entity.pdbx_description
1 polymer ?
#
loop_
_entity_poly.entity_id
_entity_poly.type
_entity_poly.pdbx_seq_one_letter_code
_entity_poly.pdbx_strand_id
1 'polypeptide(L)'
;MWLIFFDLDETLIARLEKTNRLVAVQMRSIYLQRHGEILSNRKVYGGWRFFPLYQDLHVSFFVDIARRAGYGDCRLFFVTSSNYEEDEIKEMLKMFFAKTAAVKKLIDNAGFANKNSPPIISETNEDGDIELNYSATKIAQMSRFKSNVARISRKSISWRHCFLIDDSGENMIAAIERGAQAINSQSDIYQKELADFSKALKTRQPFTSATVLEDDSSSSSYSMLDSSSVSSFPDD
;
A
#
# COMPACT_ATOMS: atom_id res chain seq x y z
N MET A 1 0.68 -0.23 -20.51
CA MET A 1 -0.25 0.43 -19.59
C MET A 1 0.04 -0.11 -18.20
N TRP A 2 0.29 0.79 -17.26
CA TRP A 2 0.58 0.48 -15.86
C TRP A 2 -0.71 0.44 -15.05
N LEU A 3 -0.81 -0.51 -14.13
CA LEU A 3 -1.86 -0.59 -13.12
C LEU A 3 -1.24 -0.27 -11.76
N ILE A 4 -1.71 0.77 -11.11
CA ILE A 4 -1.15 1.27 -9.86
C ILE A 4 -2.20 1.09 -8.78
N PHE A 5 -1.86 0.29 -7.77
CA PHE A 5 -2.72 -0.07 -6.65
C PHE A 5 -2.17 0.59 -5.40
N PHE A 6 -2.98 1.43 -4.77
CA PHE A 6 -2.70 1.99 -3.46
C PHE A 6 -3.57 1.30 -2.43
N ASP A 7 -2.96 0.79 -1.38
CA ASP A 7 -3.69 0.65 -0.14
C ASP A 7 -4.07 2.03 0.41
N LEU A 8 -5.19 2.08 1.12
CA LEU A 8 -5.66 3.31 1.75
C LEU A 8 -5.14 3.44 3.18
N ASP A 9 -5.45 2.45 4.01
CA ASP A 9 -5.20 2.49 5.44
C ASP A 9 -3.70 2.44 5.69
N GLU A 10 -3.19 3.35 6.52
CA GLU A 10 -1.78 3.39 6.91
C GLU A 10 -0.82 3.55 5.71
N THR A 11 -1.33 3.82 4.50
CA THR A 11 -0.55 4.11 3.29
C THR A 11 -0.84 5.51 2.75
N LEU A 12 -2.09 5.83 2.43
CA LEU A 12 -2.52 7.18 2.03
C LEU A 12 -3.11 7.95 3.21
N ILE A 13 -3.82 7.27 4.09
CA ILE A 13 -4.60 7.90 5.16
C ILE A 13 -4.46 7.13 6.47
N ALA A 14 -4.49 7.86 7.58
CA ALA A 14 -4.54 7.28 8.91
C ALA A 14 -5.77 7.77 9.66
N ARG A 15 -6.45 6.86 10.38
CA ARG A 15 -7.50 7.24 11.31
C ARG A 15 -6.88 7.88 12.55
N LEU A 16 -7.44 8.98 13.03
CA LEU A 16 -6.98 9.67 14.24
C LEU A 16 -6.96 8.73 15.45
N GLU A 17 -7.93 7.82 15.53
CA GLU A 17 -8.09 6.88 16.62
C GLU A 17 -7.11 5.69 16.56
N LYS A 18 -6.35 5.55 15.46
CA LYS A 18 -5.44 4.42 15.21
C LYS A 18 -4.01 4.85 14.89
N THR A 19 -3.60 6.05 15.28
CA THR A 19 -2.24 6.55 14.99
C THR A 19 -1.14 5.75 15.68
N ASN A 20 -1.47 4.95 16.70
CA ASN A 20 -0.53 4.07 17.41
C ASN A 20 0.00 2.91 16.55
N ARG A 21 -0.58 2.67 15.36
CA ARG A 21 -0.12 1.66 14.41
C ARG A 21 0.93 2.18 13.43
N LEU A 22 1.05 3.49 13.31
CA LEU A 22 1.96 4.12 12.37
C LEU A 22 3.41 3.99 12.83
N VAL A 23 4.29 3.64 11.90
CA VAL A 23 5.73 3.61 12.16
C VAL A 23 6.31 5.03 12.29
N ALA A 24 7.52 5.14 12.84
CA ALA A 24 8.15 6.42 13.12
C ALA A 24 8.26 7.36 11.90
N VAL A 25 8.55 6.81 10.71
CA VAL A 25 8.62 7.60 9.46
C VAL A 25 7.26 8.18 9.06
N GLN A 26 6.19 7.40 9.18
CA GLN A 26 4.83 7.83 8.89
C GLN A 26 4.37 8.90 9.89
N MET A 27 4.66 8.70 11.18
CA MET A 27 4.37 9.67 12.23
C MET A 27 5.09 11.00 12.00
N ARG A 28 6.36 10.97 11.56
CA ARG A 28 7.12 12.17 11.21
C ARG A 28 6.47 12.91 10.03
N SER A 29 5.95 12.18 9.04
CA SER A 29 5.25 12.78 7.89
C SER A 29 4.01 13.58 8.31
N ILE A 30 3.25 13.07 9.29
CA ILE A 30 2.11 13.79 9.88
C ILE A 30 2.60 15.02 10.65
N TYR A 31 3.65 14.87 11.47
CA TYR A 31 4.15 15.94 12.32
C TYR A 31 4.69 17.13 11.50
N LEU A 32 5.35 16.89 10.37
CA LEU A 32 5.85 17.95 9.49
C LEU A 32 4.71 18.76 8.86
N GLN A 33 3.53 18.15 8.63
CA GLN A 33 2.33 18.87 8.19
C GLN A 33 1.67 19.69 9.32
N ARG A 34 2.01 19.46 10.60
CA ARG A 34 1.43 20.17 11.76
C ARG A 34 1.95 21.61 11.94
N HIS A 35 3.03 22.00 11.28
CA HIS A 35 3.58 23.36 11.40
C HIS A 35 2.98 24.39 10.42
N GLY A 36 1.99 23.99 9.61
CA GLY A 36 1.20 24.89 8.78
C GLY A 36 -0.27 24.46 8.71
N GLU A 37 -1.12 25.00 9.58
CA GLU A 37 -2.56 25.22 9.36
C GLU A 37 -3.53 24.03 9.07
N ILE A 38 -3.16 22.75 9.22
CA ILE A 38 -4.12 21.62 9.02
C ILE A 38 -4.52 20.94 10.34
N LEU A 39 -4.99 21.71 11.32
CA LEU A 39 -5.72 21.15 12.48
C LEU A 39 -7.20 21.59 12.53
N SER A 40 -7.63 22.52 11.66
CA SER A 40 -8.99 23.03 11.59
C SER A 40 -9.94 22.17 10.75
N ASN A 41 -9.44 21.32 9.85
CA ASN A 41 -10.26 20.49 8.96
C ASN A 41 -10.31 19.00 9.37
N ARG A 42 -10.62 18.72 10.65
CA ARG A 42 -10.98 17.36 11.09
C ARG A 42 -12.37 16.99 10.54
N LYS A 43 -12.48 16.80 9.22
CA LYS A 43 -13.73 16.38 8.60
C LYS A 43 -14.01 14.93 8.99
N VAL A 44 -15.26 14.70 9.35
CA VAL A 44 -15.80 13.40 9.71
C VAL A 44 -16.36 12.77 8.44
N TYR A 45 -15.83 11.63 8.04
CA TYR A 45 -16.33 10.82 6.91
C TYR A 45 -16.76 9.47 7.45
N GLY A 46 -18.02 9.09 7.24
CA GLY A 46 -18.59 7.89 7.85
C GLY A 46 -18.43 7.80 9.38
N GLY A 47 -18.37 8.93 10.08
CA GLY A 47 -18.13 8.98 11.54
C GLY A 47 -16.66 8.97 11.98
N TRP A 48 -15.71 8.82 11.05
CA TRP A 48 -14.28 8.72 11.34
C TRP A 48 -13.51 10.00 10.99
N ARG A 49 -12.42 10.25 11.71
CA ARG A 49 -11.51 11.37 11.45
C ARG A 49 -10.21 10.84 10.86
N PHE A 50 -9.75 11.47 9.78
CA PHE A 50 -8.59 11.01 9.02
C PHE A 50 -7.50 12.09 8.92
N PHE A 51 -6.26 11.64 8.75
CA PHE A 51 -5.12 12.44 8.32
C PHE A 51 -4.53 11.89 7.03
N PRO A 52 -4.10 12.75 6.09
CA PRO A 52 -3.31 12.30 4.96
C PRO A 52 -1.88 11.97 5.42
N LEU A 53 -1.39 10.81 5.00
CA LEU A 53 0.02 10.48 5.11
C LEU A 53 0.76 11.04 3.89
N TYR A 54 2.00 11.49 4.07
CA TYR A 54 2.87 11.93 2.98
C TYR A 54 2.21 12.89 1.95
N GLN A 55 1.40 13.85 2.41
CA GLN A 55 0.48 14.62 1.56
C GLN A 55 1.16 15.26 0.35
N ASP A 56 2.22 16.03 0.56
CA ASP A 56 2.91 16.73 -0.54
C ASP A 56 3.54 15.74 -1.54
N LEU A 57 4.07 14.63 -1.03
CA LEU A 57 4.64 13.56 -1.85
C LEU A 57 3.56 12.92 -2.74
N HIS A 58 2.41 12.54 -2.18
CA HIS A 58 1.31 11.95 -2.94
C HIS A 58 0.63 12.94 -3.88
N VAL A 59 0.52 14.22 -3.51
CA VAL A 59 0.04 15.29 -4.42
C VAL A 59 0.93 15.35 -5.66
N SER A 60 2.26 15.43 -5.48
CA SER A 60 3.20 15.45 -6.61
C SER A 60 3.09 14.19 -7.46
N PHE A 61 2.99 13.03 -6.81
CA PHE A 61 2.89 11.74 -7.46
C PHE A 61 1.60 11.60 -8.29
N PHE A 62 0.45 11.99 -7.74
CA PHE A 62 -0.84 11.95 -8.44
C PHE A 62 -0.90 12.92 -9.61
N VAL A 63 -0.21 14.06 -9.57
CA VAL A 63 -0.06 14.93 -10.75
C VAL A 63 0.67 14.21 -11.88
N ASP A 64 1.74 13.47 -11.57
CA ASP A 64 2.48 12.69 -12.55
C ASP A 64 1.64 11.52 -13.11
N ILE A 65 0.89 10.80 -12.27
CA ILE A 65 -0.06 9.77 -12.73
C ILE A 65 -1.16 10.38 -13.60
N ALA A 66 -1.77 11.49 -13.18
CA ALA A 66 -2.90 12.09 -13.91
C ALA A 66 -2.49 12.49 -15.32
N ARG A 67 -1.28 13.04 -15.49
CA ARG A 67 -0.71 13.35 -16.80
C ARG A 67 -0.62 12.10 -17.67
N ARG A 68 -0.18 10.97 -17.12
CA ARG A 68 -0.02 9.69 -17.85
C ARG A 68 -1.34 8.98 -18.12
N ALA A 69 -2.28 9.01 -17.17
CA ALA A 69 -3.62 8.48 -17.33
C ALA A 69 -4.38 9.18 -18.47
N GLY A 70 -4.14 10.48 -18.68
CA GLY A 70 -4.67 11.23 -19.83
C GLY A 70 -4.25 10.66 -21.20
N TYR A 71 -3.12 9.95 -21.27
CA TYR A 71 -2.66 9.24 -22.47
C TYR A 71 -3.03 7.74 -22.48
N GLY A 72 -3.77 7.26 -21.48
CA GLY A 72 -4.08 5.83 -21.32
C GLY A 72 -2.90 4.96 -20.89
N ASP A 73 -1.80 5.58 -20.45
CA ASP A 73 -0.58 4.85 -20.06
C ASP A 73 -0.67 4.25 -18.65
N CYS A 74 -1.56 4.77 -17.81
CA CYS A 74 -1.70 4.37 -16.40
C CYS A 74 -3.18 4.28 -15.99
N ARG A 75 -3.49 3.39 -15.05
CA ARG A 75 -4.76 3.36 -14.31
C ARG A 75 -4.50 3.23 -12.81
N LEU A 76 -5.27 3.95 -12.02
CA LEU A 76 -5.17 4.00 -10.56
C LEU A 76 -6.29 3.16 -9.93
N PHE A 77 -5.95 2.46 -8.87
CA PHE A 77 -6.86 1.66 -8.05
C PHE A 77 -6.60 1.94 -6.58
N PHE A 78 -7.66 2.09 -5.81
CA PHE A 78 -7.63 2.18 -4.36
C PHE A 78 -8.15 0.86 -3.79
N VAL A 79 -7.42 0.35 -2.82
CA VAL A 79 -7.69 -0.93 -2.17
C VAL A 79 -7.69 -0.71 -0.67
N THR A 80 -8.56 -1.40 0.07
CA THR A 80 -8.61 -1.28 1.52
C THR A 80 -9.22 -2.53 2.16
N SER A 81 -8.77 -2.87 3.37
CA SER A 81 -9.39 -3.87 4.24
C SER A 81 -10.50 -3.29 5.14
N SER A 82 -10.74 -1.98 5.06
CA SER A 82 -11.86 -1.32 5.70
C SER A 82 -13.15 -1.45 4.87
N ASN A 83 -14.27 -1.03 5.44
CA ASN A 83 -15.58 -0.96 4.79
C ASN A 83 -15.93 0.47 4.38
N TYR A 84 -14.97 1.21 3.84
CA TYR A 84 -15.25 2.56 3.37
C TYR A 84 -16.21 2.54 2.19
N GLU A 85 -17.15 3.47 2.20
CA GLU A 85 -17.99 3.77 1.04
C GLU A 85 -17.15 4.50 -0.02
N GLU A 86 -17.25 4.03 -1.28
CA GLU A 86 -16.41 4.49 -2.38
C GLU A 86 -16.53 6.00 -2.62
N ASP A 87 -17.75 6.52 -2.63
CA ASP A 87 -18.00 7.93 -2.92
C ASP A 87 -17.44 8.84 -1.80
N GLU A 88 -17.69 8.48 -0.54
CA GLU A 88 -17.20 9.24 0.61
C GLU A 88 -15.67 9.27 0.66
N ILE A 89 -15.04 8.12 0.43
CA ILE A 89 -13.58 8.03 0.51
C ILE A 89 -12.92 8.75 -0.67
N LYS A 90 -13.47 8.65 -1.89
CA LYS A 90 -12.96 9.40 -3.05
C LYS A 90 -13.10 10.91 -2.86
N GLU A 91 -14.21 11.39 -2.29
CA GLU A 91 -14.35 12.81 -1.94
C GLU A 91 -13.28 13.27 -0.95
N MET A 92 -13.03 12.47 0.09
CA MET A 92 -11.98 12.76 1.06
C MET A 92 -10.57 12.75 0.41
N LEU A 93 -10.26 11.75 -0.42
CA LEU A 93 -8.98 11.68 -1.13
C LEU A 93 -8.79 12.88 -2.06
N LYS A 94 -9.85 13.35 -2.73
CA LYS A 94 -9.81 14.58 -3.53
C LYS A 94 -9.48 15.80 -2.67
N MET A 95 -10.08 15.91 -1.49
CA MET A 95 -9.78 16.99 -0.57
C MET A 95 -8.33 17.01 -0.12
N PHE A 96 -7.75 15.84 0.17
CA PHE A 96 -6.36 15.74 0.61
C PHE A 96 -5.37 15.94 -0.54
N PHE A 97 -5.60 15.30 -1.69
CA PHE A 97 -4.55 15.13 -2.69
C PHE A 97 -4.83 15.80 -4.04
N ALA A 98 -6.07 16.22 -4.34
CA ALA A 98 -6.42 16.75 -5.65
C ALA A 98 -6.32 18.28 -5.76
N LYS A 99 -5.08 18.76 -5.96
CA LYS A 99 -4.80 20.20 -6.19
C LYS A 99 -5.13 20.68 -7.61
N THR A 100 -5.43 19.78 -8.55
CA THR A 100 -5.77 20.10 -9.95
C THR A 100 -7.01 19.35 -10.42
N ALA A 101 -7.70 19.87 -11.43
CA ALA A 101 -8.85 19.20 -12.04
C ALA A 101 -8.50 17.82 -12.63
N ALA A 102 -7.28 17.68 -13.18
CA ALA A 102 -6.79 16.41 -13.71
C ALA A 102 -6.67 15.35 -12.62
N VAL A 103 -6.17 15.71 -11.43
CA VAL A 103 -6.08 14.78 -10.30
C VAL A 103 -7.46 14.45 -9.73
N LYS A 104 -8.38 15.43 -9.66
CA LYS A 104 -9.78 15.15 -9.27
C LYS A 104 -10.39 14.08 -10.18
N LYS A 105 -10.30 14.29 -11.50
CA LYS A 105 -10.77 13.33 -12.50
C LYS A 105 -10.07 11.97 -12.40
N LEU A 106 -8.77 11.94 -12.09
CA LEU A 106 -8.03 10.69 -11.88
C LEU A 106 -8.63 9.90 -10.70
N ILE A 107 -8.86 10.56 -9.56
CA ILE A 107 -9.42 9.92 -8.35
C ILE A 107 -10.85 9.45 -8.60
N ASP A 108 -11.68 10.26 -9.24
CA ASP A 108 -13.07 9.88 -9.58
C ASP A 108 -13.12 8.60 -10.42
N ASN A 109 -12.22 8.49 -11.42
CA ASN A 109 -12.14 7.36 -12.32
C ASN A 109 -11.28 6.19 -11.82
N ALA A 110 -10.67 6.31 -10.63
CA ALA A 110 -9.90 5.22 -10.06
C ALA A 110 -10.83 4.04 -9.74
N GLY A 111 -10.36 2.80 -9.92
CA GLY A 111 -11.11 1.66 -9.40
C GLY A 111 -11.02 1.61 -7.88
N PHE A 112 -12.04 1.06 -7.22
CA PHE A 112 -12.08 0.96 -5.76
C PHE A 112 -12.50 -0.43 -5.32
N ALA A 113 -11.77 -1.00 -4.36
CA ALA A 113 -12.13 -2.25 -3.71
C ALA A 113 -11.91 -2.16 -2.20
N ASN A 114 -12.88 -2.68 -1.45
CA ASN A 114 -12.90 -2.71 0.00
C ASN A 114 -13.15 -4.15 0.51
N LYS A 115 -13.16 -4.36 1.82
CA LYS A 115 -13.36 -5.71 2.40
C LYS A 115 -14.68 -6.38 2.01
N ASN A 116 -15.70 -5.58 1.74
CA ASN A 116 -17.04 -6.06 1.37
C ASN A 116 -17.16 -6.28 -0.14
N SER A 117 -16.12 -5.93 -0.92
CA SER A 117 -16.11 -6.18 -2.34
C SER A 117 -16.19 -7.68 -2.57
N PRO A 118 -17.16 -8.16 -3.36
CA PRO A 118 -17.44 -9.58 -3.43
C PRO A 118 -16.17 -10.35 -3.83
N PRO A 119 -15.80 -11.43 -3.11
CA PRO A 119 -14.78 -12.34 -3.56
C PRO A 119 -15.26 -12.96 -4.88
N ILE A 120 -14.39 -13.03 -5.88
CA ILE A 120 -14.73 -13.69 -7.14
C ILE A 120 -13.94 -14.99 -7.19
N ILE A 121 -14.65 -16.08 -6.90
CA ILE A 121 -14.29 -17.47 -7.18
C ILE A 121 -13.03 -17.92 -6.44
N SER A 122 -13.30 -18.58 -5.32
CA SER A 122 -12.49 -19.71 -4.86
C SER A 122 -12.12 -20.57 -6.06
N GLU A 123 -10.85 -20.61 -6.44
CA GLU A 123 -10.32 -21.87 -6.94
C GLU A 123 -10.53 -22.85 -5.78
N THR A 124 -11.57 -23.67 -5.87
CA THR A 124 -11.69 -24.84 -5.00
C THR A 124 -10.46 -25.68 -5.30
N ASN A 125 -9.57 -25.79 -4.31
CA ASN A 125 -8.64 -26.91 -4.28
C ASN A 125 -9.46 -28.20 -4.31
N GLU A 126 -8.90 -29.30 -4.82
CA GLU A 126 -9.59 -30.59 -4.99
C GLU A 126 -10.23 -31.12 -3.69
N ASP A 127 -9.86 -30.57 -2.53
CA ASP A 127 -10.35 -30.93 -1.20
C ASP A 127 -11.45 -30.01 -0.61
N GLY A 128 -11.89 -28.96 -1.33
CA GLY A 128 -13.07 -28.17 -0.94
C GLY A 128 -12.90 -27.17 0.22
N ASP A 129 -11.72 -27.04 0.81
CA ASP A 129 -11.45 -26.04 1.85
C ASP A 129 -11.15 -24.65 1.26
N ILE A 130 -11.93 -23.65 1.69
CA ILE A 130 -11.73 -22.23 1.38
C ILE A 130 -10.99 -21.60 2.57
N GLU A 131 -9.66 -21.61 2.53
CA GLU A 131 -8.87 -20.85 3.48
C GLU A 131 -8.76 -19.40 3.00
N LEU A 132 -9.66 -18.54 3.49
CA LEU A 132 -9.63 -17.09 3.24
C LEU A 132 -8.51 -16.46 4.09
N ASN A 133 -7.28 -16.59 3.60
CA ASN A 133 -6.15 -15.86 4.16
C ASN A 133 -6.37 -14.36 3.86
N TYR A 134 -6.45 -13.51 4.89
CA TYR A 134 -6.73 -12.08 4.70
C TYR A 134 -5.67 -11.38 3.83
N SER A 135 -4.43 -11.91 3.77
CA SER A 135 -3.36 -11.51 2.86
C SER A 135 -3.67 -11.81 1.37
N ALA A 136 -4.55 -12.77 1.09
CA ALA A 136 -5.03 -13.06 -0.26
C ALA A 136 -6.02 -12.01 -0.79
N THR A 137 -6.62 -11.19 0.08
CA THR A 137 -7.71 -10.29 -0.31
C THR A 137 -7.25 -9.17 -1.25
N LYS A 138 -6.13 -8.51 -0.94
CA LYS A 138 -5.62 -7.41 -1.78
C LYS A 138 -5.08 -7.91 -3.13
N ILE A 139 -4.37 -9.04 -3.15
CA ILE A 139 -3.89 -9.65 -4.40
C ILE A 139 -5.04 -10.17 -5.26
N ALA A 140 -6.09 -10.74 -4.65
CA ALA A 140 -7.30 -11.11 -5.38
C ALA A 140 -8.00 -9.89 -5.99
N GLN A 141 -8.09 -8.78 -5.26
CA GLN A 141 -8.63 -7.51 -5.77
C GLN A 141 -7.77 -6.95 -6.92
N MET A 142 -6.44 -6.99 -6.81
CA MET A 142 -5.52 -6.60 -7.90
C MET A 142 -5.74 -7.47 -9.15
N SER A 143 -5.84 -8.78 -8.96
CA SER A 143 -6.10 -9.75 -10.03
C SER A 143 -7.43 -9.46 -10.74
N ARG A 144 -8.50 -9.15 -9.99
CA ARG A 144 -9.81 -8.75 -10.53
C ARG A 144 -9.70 -7.51 -11.40
N PHE A 145 -9.05 -6.45 -10.91
CA PHE A 145 -8.89 -5.23 -11.68
C PHE A 145 -8.05 -5.45 -12.93
N LYS A 146 -6.93 -6.17 -12.81
CA LYS A 146 -6.08 -6.54 -13.95
C LYS A 146 -6.87 -7.28 -15.02
N SER A 147 -7.64 -8.30 -14.65
CA SER A 147 -8.48 -9.08 -15.57
C SER A 147 -9.58 -8.22 -16.22
N ASN A 148 -10.26 -7.38 -15.44
CA ASN A 148 -11.28 -6.47 -15.96
C ASN A 148 -10.71 -5.46 -16.96
N VAL A 149 -9.56 -4.86 -16.64
CA VAL A 149 -8.90 -3.92 -17.55
C VAL A 149 -8.40 -4.64 -18.79
N ALA A 150 -7.84 -5.85 -18.66
CA ALA A 150 -7.41 -6.65 -19.81
C ALA A 150 -8.58 -6.97 -20.75
N ARG A 151 -9.73 -7.34 -20.20
CA ARG A 151 -10.97 -7.57 -20.96
C ARG A 151 -11.44 -6.33 -21.71
N ILE A 152 -11.50 -5.18 -21.02
CA ILE A 152 -11.97 -3.90 -21.62
C ILE A 152 -10.98 -3.42 -22.69
N SER A 153 -9.68 -3.49 -22.41
CA SER A 153 -8.64 -3.03 -23.32
C SER A 153 -8.33 -4.03 -24.45
N ARG A 154 -8.89 -5.24 -24.40
CA ARG A 154 -8.59 -6.37 -25.28
C ARG A 154 -7.08 -6.65 -25.38
N LYS A 155 -6.36 -6.40 -24.30
CA LYS A 155 -4.90 -6.58 -24.21
C LYS A 155 -4.57 -7.29 -22.91
N SER A 156 -3.74 -8.32 -22.99
CA SER A 156 -3.17 -8.91 -21.79
C SER A 156 -2.26 -7.89 -21.10
N ILE A 157 -2.37 -7.79 -19.78
CA ILE A 157 -1.52 -6.95 -18.96
C ILE A 157 -0.64 -7.90 -18.16
N SER A 158 0.67 -7.76 -18.28
CA SER A 158 1.62 -8.53 -17.46
C SER A 158 1.62 -8.01 -16.02
N TRP A 159 1.81 -8.91 -15.04
CA TRP A 159 2.02 -8.54 -13.64
C TRP A 159 3.20 -7.59 -13.47
N ARG A 160 4.21 -7.65 -14.33
CA ARG A 160 5.34 -6.69 -14.34
C ARG A 160 4.90 -5.24 -14.58
N HIS A 161 3.68 -5.02 -15.11
CA HIS A 161 3.08 -3.70 -15.28
C HIS A 161 2.11 -3.33 -14.14
N CYS A 162 2.10 -4.08 -13.05
CA CYS A 162 1.28 -3.84 -11.88
C CYS A 162 2.18 -3.40 -10.73
N PHE A 163 1.72 -2.40 -9.98
CA PHE A 163 2.42 -1.83 -8.84
C PHE A 163 1.52 -1.80 -7.62
N LEU A 164 2.01 -2.33 -6.51
CA LEU A 164 1.38 -2.22 -5.21
C LEU A 164 2.14 -1.21 -4.36
N ILE A 165 1.42 -0.29 -3.74
CA ILE A 165 1.94 0.60 -2.71
C ILE A 165 1.13 0.29 -1.45
N ASP A 166 1.78 -0.28 -0.46
CA ASP A 166 1.14 -0.88 0.72
C ASP A 166 2.04 -0.69 1.94
N ASP A 167 1.45 -0.75 3.13
CA ASP A 167 2.15 -0.74 4.41
C ASP A 167 2.43 -2.18 4.92
N SER A 168 1.70 -3.18 4.42
CA SER A 168 1.80 -4.56 4.85
C SER A 168 2.83 -5.37 4.06
N GLY A 169 3.82 -5.91 4.78
CA GLY A 169 4.83 -6.84 4.26
C GLY A 169 4.24 -8.03 3.51
N GLU A 170 3.21 -8.67 4.07
CA GLU A 170 2.56 -9.86 3.49
C GLU A 170 1.96 -9.57 2.11
N ASN A 171 1.26 -8.44 1.96
CA ASN A 171 0.68 -8.05 0.66
C ASN A 171 1.77 -7.78 -0.38
N MET A 172 2.89 -7.20 0.04
CA MET A 172 4.03 -6.94 -0.84
C MET A 172 4.71 -8.23 -1.29
N ILE A 173 4.95 -9.18 -0.38
CA ILE A 173 5.49 -10.52 -0.72
C ILE A 173 4.59 -11.16 -1.77
N ALA A 174 3.30 -11.26 -1.48
CA ALA A 174 2.35 -11.92 -2.37
C ALA A 174 2.23 -11.21 -3.74
N ALA A 175 2.41 -9.89 -3.80
CA ALA A 175 2.46 -9.15 -5.07
C ALA A 175 3.73 -9.51 -5.87
N ILE A 176 4.88 -9.55 -5.21
CA ILE A 176 6.18 -9.85 -5.83
C ILE A 176 6.22 -11.29 -6.35
N GLU A 177 5.71 -12.26 -5.59
CA GLU A 177 5.60 -13.67 -6.02
C GLU A 177 4.78 -13.84 -7.30
N ARG A 178 3.77 -12.99 -7.50
CA ARG A 178 2.96 -12.94 -8.74
C ARG A 178 3.67 -12.20 -9.89
N GLY A 179 4.85 -11.65 -9.65
CA GLY A 179 5.64 -10.88 -10.61
C GLY A 179 5.23 -9.41 -10.73
N ALA A 180 4.49 -8.89 -9.76
CA ALA A 180 4.22 -7.47 -9.62
C ALA A 180 5.39 -6.74 -8.97
N GLN A 181 5.35 -5.42 -8.99
CA GLN A 181 6.29 -4.56 -8.27
C GLN A 181 5.58 -4.02 -7.02
N ALA A 182 6.32 -3.82 -5.93
CA ALA A 182 5.78 -3.30 -4.69
C ALA A 182 6.66 -2.16 -4.14
N ILE A 183 6.08 -1.23 -3.38
CA ILE A 183 6.77 -0.16 -2.67
C ILE A 183 6.20 -0.12 -1.24
N ASN A 184 7.11 -0.15 -0.25
CA ASN A 184 6.73 -0.12 1.16
C ASN A 184 6.51 1.33 1.65
N SER A 185 5.27 1.66 2.02
CA SER A 185 4.92 2.98 2.54
C SER A 185 5.46 3.26 3.96
N GLN A 186 5.94 2.23 4.66
CA GLN A 186 6.59 2.31 5.97
C GLN A 186 8.12 2.44 5.89
N SER A 187 8.71 2.38 4.69
CA SER A 187 10.15 2.49 4.50
C SER A 187 10.65 3.93 4.67
N ASP A 188 11.85 4.09 5.23
CA ASP A 188 12.56 5.37 5.32
C ASP A 188 12.94 5.95 3.95
N ILE A 189 13.12 5.07 2.94
CA ILE A 189 13.40 5.44 1.55
C ILE A 189 12.14 5.58 0.69
N TYR A 190 10.93 5.50 1.27
CA TYR A 190 9.65 5.55 0.53
C TYR A 190 9.56 6.73 -0.46
N GLN A 191 10.00 7.92 -0.04
CA GLN A 191 10.03 9.11 -0.90
C GLN A 191 10.90 8.90 -2.15
N LYS A 192 12.07 8.27 -1.99
CA LYS A 192 12.98 7.97 -3.09
C LYS A 192 12.37 6.94 -4.03
N GLU A 193 11.79 5.87 -3.49
CA GLU A 193 11.16 4.83 -4.30
C GLU A 193 9.98 5.37 -5.13
N LEU A 194 9.13 6.21 -4.52
CA LEU A 194 8.02 6.82 -5.24
C LEU A 194 8.50 7.78 -6.34
N ALA A 195 9.57 8.54 -6.09
CA ALA A 195 10.18 9.42 -7.09
C ALA A 195 10.81 8.63 -8.26
N ASP A 196 11.51 7.53 -7.96
CA ASP A 196 12.10 6.67 -8.97
C ASP A 196 11.03 5.92 -9.78
N PHE A 197 9.92 5.53 -9.15
CA PHE A 197 8.76 5.01 -9.86
C PHE A 197 8.14 6.06 -10.79
N SER A 198 7.96 7.30 -10.33
CA SER A 198 7.53 8.41 -11.19
C SER A 198 8.43 8.60 -12.42
N LYS A 199 9.75 8.41 -12.29
CA LYS A 199 10.68 8.44 -13.43
C LYS A 199 10.46 7.25 -14.36
N ALA A 200 10.31 6.04 -13.82
CA ALA A 200 10.05 4.83 -14.61
C ALA A 200 8.73 4.92 -15.41
N LEU A 201 7.69 5.52 -14.83
CA LEU A 201 6.44 5.82 -15.56
C LEU A 201 6.68 6.74 -16.76
N LYS A 202 7.69 7.62 -16.71
CA LYS A 202 8.04 8.53 -17.80
C LYS A 202 8.82 7.83 -18.92
N THR A 203 9.69 6.89 -18.56
CA THR A 203 10.57 6.18 -19.51
C THR A 203 10.00 4.85 -20.01
N ARG A 204 8.86 4.39 -19.44
CA ARG A 204 8.26 3.07 -19.68
C ARG A 204 9.23 1.90 -19.43
N GLN A 205 10.25 2.12 -18.61
CA GLN A 205 11.17 1.07 -18.22
C GLN A 205 10.62 0.26 -17.04
N PRO A 206 11.01 -1.02 -16.91
CA PRO A 206 10.81 -1.75 -15.67
C PRO A 206 11.47 -0.96 -14.53
N PHE A 207 10.79 -0.91 -13.39
CA PHE A 207 11.36 -0.41 -12.16
C PHE A 207 11.70 -1.63 -11.30
N THR A 208 12.66 -1.45 -10.42
CA THR A 208 13.03 -2.45 -9.44
C THR A 208 13.02 -1.70 -8.13
N SER A 209 12.05 -2.01 -7.27
CA SER A 209 12.07 -1.47 -5.90
C SER A 209 13.33 -1.98 -5.20
N ALA A 210 13.92 -1.12 -4.37
CA ALA A 210 15.07 -1.48 -3.56
C ALA A 210 14.65 -2.20 -2.27
N THR A 211 13.33 -2.34 -2.03
CA THR A 211 12.79 -3.06 -0.88
C THR A 211 13.07 -4.55 -1.05
N VAL A 212 14.26 -4.98 -0.64
CA VAL A 212 14.50 -6.34 -0.19
C VAL A 212 13.78 -6.42 1.15
N LEU A 213 12.71 -7.19 1.21
CA LEU A 213 12.09 -7.54 2.49
C LEU A 213 13.14 -8.32 3.26
N GLU A 214 13.78 -7.68 4.23
CA GLU A 214 14.66 -8.40 5.15
C GLU A 214 13.78 -9.42 5.88
N ASP A 215 14.11 -10.70 5.69
CA ASP A 215 13.57 -11.79 6.50
C ASP A 215 13.96 -11.49 7.94
N ASP A 216 13.02 -10.98 8.73
CA ASP A 216 13.15 -10.87 10.18
C ASP A 216 13.04 -12.26 10.85
N SER A 217 13.54 -13.30 10.19
CA SER A 217 13.85 -14.60 10.79
C SER A 217 15.22 -14.54 11.48
N SER A 218 15.43 -13.55 12.36
CA SER A 218 16.41 -13.72 13.43
C SER A 218 15.76 -14.60 14.51
N SER A 219 15.74 -15.90 14.23
CA SER A 219 15.53 -16.89 15.27
C SER A 219 16.62 -16.65 16.32
N SER A 220 16.18 -16.21 17.49
CA SER A 220 17.01 -16.07 18.68
C SER A 220 17.59 -17.44 19.00
N SER A 221 18.81 -17.70 18.55
CA SER A 221 19.66 -18.76 19.07
C SER A 221 20.10 -18.33 20.47
N TYR A 222 19.25 -18.62 21.46
CA TYR A 222 19.63 -18.60 22.86
C TYR A 222 20.70 -19.68 23.05
N SER A 223 21.96 -19.27 23.02
CA SER A 223 23.08 -20.07 23.49
C SER A 223 22.91 -20.28 24.99
N MET A 224 22.61 -21.52 25.37
CA MET A 224 22.80 -21.99 26.74
C MET A 224 24.29 -21.86 27.08
N LEU A 225 24.65 -20.77 27.75
CA LEU A 225 25.94 -20.68 28.44
C LEU A 225 25.88 -21.60 29.65
N ASP A 226 26.44 -22.78 29.44
CA ASP A 226 26.82 -23.76 30.45
C ASP A 226 27.69 -23.07 31.51
N SER A 227 27.08 -22.79 32.65
CA SER A 227 27.71 -22.18 33.82
C SER A 227 28.13 -23.31 34.77
N SER A 228 29.18 -24.03 34.38
CA SER A 228 29.88 -24.96 35.26
C SER A 228 31.20 -24.34 35.69
N SER A 229 31.18 -23.60 36.79
CA SER A 229 32.40 -23.38 37.59
C SER A 229 32.11 -23.23 39.08
N VAL A 230 32.51 -24.30 39.79
CA VAL A 230 33.20 -24.34 41.08
C VAL A 230 32.37 -24.15 42.37
N SER A 231 32.22 -25.26 43.11
CA SER A 231 32.39 -25.25 44.56
C SER A 231 32.98 -26.58 45.05
N SER A 232 34.30 -26.62 45.23
CA SER A 232 34.95 -27.64 46.06
C SER A 232 35.79 -26.90 47.09
N PHE A 233 35.27 -26.83 48.31
CA PHE A 233 36.06 -26.55 49.51
C PHE A 233 36.74 -27.86 49.93
N PRO A 234 37.99 -27.83 50.43
CA PRO A 234 38.53 -28.92 51.24
C PRO A 234 38.15 -28.70 52.71
N ASP A 235 37.59 -29.73 53.33
CA ASP A 235 37.59 -29.91 54.79
C ASP A 235 38.88 -30.64 55.20
N ASP A 236 39.47 -30.20 56.32
CA ASP A 236 40.49 -30.81 57.21
C ASP A 236 41.59 -31.71 56.63
#